data_AF-A0A8J1U6F3-F1
#
_entry.id   AF-A0A8J1U6F3-F1
#
_cell.length_a   1.000
_cell.length_b   1.000
_cell.length_c   1.000
_cell.angle_alpha   90.00
_cell.angle_beta   90.00
_cell.angle_gamma   90.00
#
_symmetry.space_group_name_H-M   'P 1'
#
loop_
_entity.id
_entity.type
_entity.pdbx_description
1 polymer ?
#
loop_
_entity_poly.entity_id
_entity_poly.type
_entity_poly.pdbx_seq_one_letter_code
_entity_poly.pdbx_strand_id
1 'polypeptide(L)'
;MDNSTESNVEEKNQTGFVVVEHEECLRHIKDAVNDDIKKLEQRIVLLEKQLKLHKYSQILQERFVNVVMAFIMMISPVCLSFALDFSMRGGRGYYGREGQLLKENLIRLLLAFSCMVGLPVFVNAMLEWKEIPIDDSISATHDKDEADEIESEDDEVIEEEEENNSESEEKDENNNVKVEEKEE
;
A
#
# COMPACT_ATOMS: atom_id res chain seq x y z
N MET A 1 -76.30 -34.80 32.11
CA MET A 1 -75.50 -35.87 31.48
C MET A 1 -75.93 -35.79 30.02
N ASP A 2 -75.20 -35.18 29.09
CA ASP A 2 -73.75 -35.06 28.94
C ASP A 2 -73.48 -33.85 28.04
N ASN A 3 -72.49 -33.00 28.37
CA ASN A 3 -72.06 -31.90 27.50
C ASN A 3 -70.57 -31.57 27.66
N SER A 4 -69.78 -32.55 28.12
CA SER A 4 -68.42 -32.31 28.61
C SER A 4 -67.32 -32.85 27.67
N THR A 5 -67.68 -33.36 26.50
CA THR A 5 -66.76 -34.13 25.63
C THR A 5 -66.29 -33.36 24.40
N GLU A 6 -66.96 -32.28 24.00
CA GLU A 6 -66.58 -31.49 22.81
C GLU A 6 -65.46 -30.48 23.07
N SER A 7 -65.33 -29.92 24.30
CA SER A 7 -64.31 -28.91 24.58
C SER A 7 -62.87 -29.46 24.64
N ASN A 8 -62.70 -30.77 24.74
CA ASN A 8 -61.38 -31.41 24.90
C ASN A 8 -60.71 -31.75 23.55
N VAL A 9 -61.43 -31.63 22.44
CA VAL A 9 -60.92 -31.93 21.09
C VAL A 9 -60.37 -30.67 20.41
N GLU A 10 -60.95 -29.49 20.67
CA GLU A 10 -60.43 -28.21 20.14
C GLU A 10 -59.11 -27.79 20.80
N GLU A 11 -58.94 -28.03 22.10
CA GLU A 11 -57.73 -27.67 22.86
C GLU A 11 -56.49 -28.49 22.43
N LYS A 12 -56.70 -29.74 21.99
CA LYS A 12 -55.65 -30.59 21.41
C LYS A 12 -55.26 -30.22 19.98
N ASN A 13 -56.16 -29.62 19.22
CA ASN A 13 -55.88 -29.17 17.86
C ASN A 13 -55.17 -27.81 17.84
N GLN A 14 -55.43 -26.92 18.82
CA GLN A 14 -54.71 -25.65 18.95
C GLN A 14 -53.24 -25.83 19.36
N THR A 15 -52.97 -26.75 20.28
CA THR A 15 -51.59 -27.01 20.74
C THR A 15 -50.73 -27.65 19.65
N GLY A 16 -51.31 -28.47 18.77
CA GLY A 16 -50.61 -29.02 17.59
C GLY A 16 -50.26 -27.96 16.54
N PHE A 17 -51.14 -26.96 16.33
CA PHE A 17 -50.90 -25.88 15.35
C PHE A 17 -49.78 -24.93 15.80
N VAL A 18 -49.74 -24.59 17.10
CA VAL A 18 -48.69 -23.72 17.68
C VAL A 18 -47.30 -24.37 17.59
N VAL A 19 -47.20 -25.70 17.71
CA VAL A 19 -45.91 -26.41 17.59
C VAL A 19 -45.39 -26.39 16.16
N VAL A 20 -46.27 -26.49 15.15
CA VAL A 20 -45.90 -26.45 13.73
C VAL A 20 -45.40 -25.06 13.32
N GLU A 21 -46.09 -23.99 13.74
CA GLU A 21 -45.63 -22.61 13.49
C GLU A 21 -44.29 -22.31 14.19
N HIS A 22 -44.07 -22.87 15.38
CA HIS A 22 -42.79 -22.73 16.08
C HIS A 22 -41.65 -23.48 15.38
N GLU A 23 -41.92 -24.66 14.82
CA GLU A 23 -40.93 -25.43 14.06
C GLU A 23 -40.54 -24.72 12.76
N GLU A 24 -41.50 -24.08 12.08
CA GLU A 24 -41.26 -23.29 10.88
C GLU A 24 -40.46 -22.01 11.19
N CYS A 25 -40.80 -21.31 12.29
CA CYS A 25 -40.02 -20.17 12.79
C CYS A 25 -38.58 -20.57 13.16
N LEU A 26 -38.39 -21.71 13.85
CA LEU A 26 -37.08 -22.25 14.17
C LEU A 26 -36.26 -22.60 12.92
N ARG A 27 -36.91 -23.11 11.88
CA ARG A 27 -36.24 -23.43 10.61
C ARG A 27 -35.78 -22.15 9.90
N HIS A 28 -36.62 -21.11 9.83
CA HIS A 28 -36.22 -19.80 9.30
C HIS A 28 -35.07 -19.15 10.07
N ILE A 29 -35.10 -19.19 11.41
CA ILE A 29 -34.00 -18.67 12.24
C ILE A 29 -32.72 -19.46 11.97
N LYS A 30 -32.83 -20.78 11.88
CA LYS A 30 -31.67 -21.65 11.59
C LYS A 30 -31.07 -21.31 10.23
N ASP A 31 -31.88 -21.17 9.19
CA ASP A 31 -31.42 -20.86 7.84
C ASP A 31 -30.76 -19.48 7.78
N ALA A 32 -31.37 -18.47 8.41
CA ALA A 32 -30.80 -17.12 8.52
C ALA A 32 -29.43 -17.12 9.23
N VAL A 33 -29.31 -17.83 10.36
CA VAL A 33 -28.04 -17.97 11.08
C VAL A 33 -27.00 -18.71 10.24
N ASN A 34 -27.41 -19.71 9.47
CA ASN A 34 -26.50 -20.49 8.62
C ASN A 34 -25.97 -19.65 7.45
N ASP A 35 -26.79 -18.78 6.89
CA ASP A 35 -26.38 -17.83 5.85
C ASP A 35 -25.45 -16.75 6.40
N ASP A 36 -25.70 -16.25 7.60
CA ASP A 36 -24.80 -15.32 8.28
C ASP A 36 -23.45 -15.96 8.59
N ILE A 37 -23.42 -17.23 9.01
CA ILE A 37 -22.17 -18.00 9.21
C ILE A 37 -21.37 -18.07 7.91
N LYS A 38 -22.00 -18.43 6.78
CA LYS A 38 -21.33 -18.50 5.48
C LYS A 38 -20.76 -17.13 5.05
N LYS A 39 -21.52 -16.05 5.24
CA LYS A 39 -21.05 -14.69 4.94
C LYS A 39 -19.85 -14.32 5.82
N LEU A 40 -19.88 -14.69 7.10
CA LEU A 40 -18.75 -14.48 8.00
C LEU A 40 -17.50 -15.27 7.56
N GLU A 41 -17.67 -16.54 7.18
CA GLU A 41 -16.56 -17.38 6.70
C GLU A 41 -15.92 -16.78 5.44
N GLN A 42 -16.72 -16.33 4.47
CA GLN A 42 -16.22 -15.65 3.27
C GLN A 42 -15.44 -14.37 3.61
N ARG A 43 -15.96 -13.55 4.52
CA ARG A 43 -15.27 -12.33 4.98
C ARG A 43 -13.95 -12.64 5.68
N ILE A 44 -13.89 -13.69 6.50
CA ILE A 44 -12.66 -14.14 7.16
C ILE A 44 -11.62 -14.53 6.12
N VAL A 45 -11.98 -15.33 5.11
CA VAL A 45 -11.07 -15.74 4.03
C VAL A 45 -10.56 -14.53 3.24
N LEU A 46 -11.42 -13.57 2.92
CA LEU A 46 -11.02 -12.33 2.23
C LEU A 46 -10.05 -11.50 3.08
N LEU A 47 -10.33 -11.33 4.38
CA LEU A 47 -9.46 -10.61 5.30
C LEU A 47 -8.10 -11.30 5.47
N GLU A 48 -8.07 -12.63 5.53
CA GLU A 48 -6.82 -13.40 5.59
C GLU A 48 -5.98 -13.22 4.32
N LYS A 49 -6.62 -13.21 3.14
CA LYS A 49 -5.94 -12.91 1.87
C LYS A 49 -5.37 -11.49 1.86
N GLN A 50 -6.16 -10.49 2.26
CA GLN A 50 -5.71 -9.10 2.34
C GLN A 50 -4.56 -8.92 3.33
N LEU A 51 -4.61 -9.58 4.48
CA LEU A 51 -3.58 -9.50 5.51
C LEU A 51 -2.27 -10.14 5.05
N LYS A 52 -2.34 -11.29 4.35
CA LYS A 52 -1.17 -11.88 3.69
C LYS A 52 -0.58 -10.91 2.67
N LEU A 53 -1.39 -10.38 1.77
CA LEU A 53 -0.96 -9.44 0.72
C LEU A 53 -0.27 -8.21 1.33
N HIS A 54 -0.84 -7.63 2.39
CA HIS A 54 -0.28 -6.48 3.07
C HIS A 54 1.08 -6.78 3.72
N LYS A 55 1.24 -7.96 4.35
CA LYS A 55 2.53 -8.40 4.90
C LYS A 55 3.58 -8.59 3.80
N TYR A 56 3.21 -9.18 2.67
CA TYR A 56 4.11 -9.30 1.52
C TYR A 56 4.53 -7.93 0.98
N SER A 57 3.60 -6.99 0.86
CA SER A 57 3.88 -5.62 0.43
C SER A 57 4.88 -4.92 1.35
N GLN A 58 4.73 -5.05 2.67
CA GLN A 58 5.65 -4.47 3.64
C GLN A 58 7.07 -5.05 3.53
N ILE A 59 7.20 -6.37 3.41
CA ILE A 59 8.50 -7.03 3.26
C ILE A 59 9.19 -6.56 1.96
N LEU A 60 8.43 -6.47 0.87
CA LEU A 60 8.93 -6.02 -0.42
C LEU A 60 9.38 -4.55 -0.36
N GLN A 61 8.63 -3.68 0.33
CA GLN A 61 9.02 -2.29 0.57
C GLN A 61 10.31 -2.17 1.38
N GLU A 62 10.44 -2.91 2.49
CA GLU A 62 11.63 -2.87 3.34
C GLU A 62 12.89 -3.29 2.57
N ARG A 63 12.80 -4.37 1.79
CA ARG A 63 13.89 -4.83 0.94
C ARG A 63 14.19 -3.84 -0.18
N PHE A 64 13.18 -3.16 -0.73
CA PHE A 64 13.36 -2.22 -1.83
C PHE A 64 14.12 -1.00 -1.32
N VAL A 65 13.72 -0.50 -0.15
CA VAL A 65 14.41 0.57 0.55
C VAL A 65 15.86 0.17 0.84
N ASN A 66 16.13 -1.08 1.26
CA ASN A 66 17.49 -1.55 1.49
C ASN A 66 18.35 -1.55 0.21
N VAL A 67 17.80 -2.01 -0.92
CA VAL A 67 18.50 -1.96 -2.22
C VAL A 67 18.76 -0.51 -2.65
N VAL A 68 17.78 0.37 -2.51
CA VAL A 68 17.90 1.80 -2.84
C VAL A 68 18.94 2.48 -1.94
N MET A 69 18.92 2.22 -0.63
CA MET A 69 19.93 2.72 0.31
C MET A 69 21.33 2.25 -0.08
N ALA A 70 21.50 0.95 -0.37
CA ALA A 70 22.78 0.40 -0.77
C ALA A 70 23.31 1.04 -2.07
N PHE A 71 22.41 1.27 -3.04
CA PHE A 71 22.72 1.97 -4.28
C PHE A 71 23.16 3.43 -4.03
N ILE A 72 22.46 4.16 -3.15
CA ILE A 72 22.82 5.52 -2.76
C ILE A 72 24.19 5.54 -2.06
N MET A 73 24.46 4.59 -1.16
CA MET A 73 25.77 4.47 -0.51
C MET A 73 26.90 4.19 -1.51
N MET A 74 26.62 3.44 -2.59
CA MET A 74 27.58 3.19 -3.66
C MET A 74 27.85 4.44 -4.51
N ILE A 75 26.79 5.18 -4.89
CA ILE A 75 26.88 6.32 -5.82
C ILE A 75 27.27 7.62 -5.14
N SER A 76 26.86 7.84 -3.90
CA SER A 76 27.10 9.09 -3.16
C SER A 76 28.59 9.50 -3.13
N PRO A 77 29.56 8.61 -2.83
CA PRO A 77 30.99 8.95 -2.88
C PRO A 77 31.46 9.32 -4.29
N VAL A 78 30.89 8.71 -5.34
CA VAL A 78 31.21 9.01 -6.74
C VAL A 78 30.69 10.40 -7.10
N CYS A 79 29.41 10.69 -6.80
CA CYS A 79 28.82 12.02 -7.00
C CYS A 79 29.57 13.10 -6.22
N LEU A 80 29.96 12.83 -4.98
CA LEU A 80 30.76 13.74 -4.16
C LEU A 80 32.13 13.99 -4.81
N SER A 81 32.76 12.95 -5.35
CA SER A 81 34.03 13.08 -6.08
C SER A 81 33.90 14.01 -7.29
N PHE A 82 32.82 13.89 -8.06
CA PHE A 82 32.53 14.79 -9.19
C PHE A 82 32.22 16.22 -8.73
N ALA A 83 31.46 16.39 -7.66
CA ALA A 83 31.14 17.69 -7.10
C ALA A 83 32.41 18.41 -6.62
N LEU A 84 33.32 17.69 -5.96
CA LEU A 84 34.64 18.20 -5.56
C LEU A 84 35.52 18.54 -6.77
N ASP A 85 35.53 17.70 -7.81
CA ASP A 85 36.27 18.01 -9.04
C ASP A 85 35.77 19.29 -9.71
N PHE A 86 34.44 19.44 -9.80
CA PHE A 86 33.78 20.61 -10.38
C PHE A 86 34.02 21.88 -9.56
N SER A 87 33.81 21.83 -8.23
CA SER A 87 34.02 22.96 -7.34
C SER A 87 35.47 23.48 -7.41
N MET A 88 36.45 22.57 -7.44
CA MET A 88 37.86 22.95 -7.49
C MET A 88 38.34 23.36 -8.89
N ARG A 89 37.60 23.08 -9.97
CA ARG A 89 37.94 23.56 -11.33
C ARG A 89 37.81 25.09 -11.46
N GLY A 90 36.91 25.71 -10.70
CA GLY A 90 36.76 27.18 -10.67
C GLY A 90 37.89 27.90 -9.93
N GLY A 91 38.59 27.21 -9.03
CA GLY A 91 39.66 27.76 -8.19
C GLY A 91 41.08 27.65 -8.77
N ARG A 92 41.24 27.61 -10.10
CA ARG A 92 42.52 27.34 -10.81
C ARG A 92 43.72 28.20 -10.40
N GLY A 93 43.53 29.29 -9.66
CA GLY A 93 44.60 30.15 -9.14
C GLY A 93 44.95 30.01 -7.66
N TYR A 94 44.12 29.34 -6.84
CA TYR A 94 44.27 29.36 -5.37
C TYR A 94 44.97 28.14 -4.78
N TYR A 95 44.92 26.99 -5.47
CA TYR A 95 45.51 25.76 -4.97
C TYR A 95 46.84 25.50 -5.66
N GLY A 96 47.94 25.68 -4.91
CA GLY A 96 49.28 25.27 -5.34
C GLY A 96 49.38 23.76 -5.58
N ARG A 97 50.58 23.29 -5.92
CA ARG A 97 50.88 21.87 -6.22
C ARG A 97 50.37 20.90 -5.14
N GLU A 98 50.44 21.30 -3.88
CA GLU A 98 49.99 20.48 -2.74
C GLU A 98 48.46 20.29 -2.70
N GLY A 99 47.69 21.32 -3.06
CA GLY A 99 46.22 21.22 -3.14
C GLY A 99 45.73 20.31 -4.27
N GLN A 100 46.46 20.28 -5.39
CA GLN A 100 46.17 19.34 -6.48
C GLN A 100 46.43 17.89 -6.07
N LEU A 101 47.54 17.62 -5.37
CA LEU A 101 47.86 16.29 -4.85
C LEU A 101 46.84 15.83 -3.80
N LEU A 102 46.42 16.71 -2.89
CA LEU A 102 45.39 16.40 -1.91
C LEU A 102 44.06 16.05 -2.58
N LYS A 103 43.64 16.85 -3.57
CA LYS A 103 42.41 16.61 -4.36
C LYS A 103 42.44 15.24 -5.03
N GLU A 104 43.53 14.92 -5.74
CA GLU A 104 43.66 13.66 -6.46
C GLU A 104 43.61 12.46 -5.51
N ASN A 105 44.31 12.55 -4.37
CA ASN A 105 44.26 11.51 -3.35
C ASN A 105 42.87 11.37 -2.72
N LEU A 106 42.16 12.47 -2.48
CA LEU A 106 40.80 12.46 -1.92
C LEU A 106 39.81 11.80 -2.88
N ILE A 107 39.87 12.12 -4.18
CA ILE A 107 39.02 11.48 -5.20
C ILE A 107 39.32 9.98 -5.29
N ARG A 108 40.60 9.58 -5.30
CA ARG A 108 40.99 8.17 -5.30
C ARG A 108 40.49 7.44 -4.06
N LEU A 109 40.54 8.08 -2.89
CA LEU A 109 40.04 7.51 -1.63
C LEU A 109 38.52 7.30 -1.67
N LEU A 110 37.76 8.29 -2.15
CA LEU A 110 36.30 8.21 -2.27
C LEU A 110 35.86 7.12 -3.26
N LEU A 111 36.55 7.01 -4.40
CA LEU A 111 36.32 5.93 -5.36
C LEU A 111 36.66 4.56 -4.76
N ALA A 112 37.80 4.43 -4.08
CA ALA A 112 38.18 3.20 -3.41
C ALA A 112 37.17 2.80 -2.34
N PHE A 113 36.64 3.76 -1.56
CA PHE A 113 35.59 3.53 -0.57
C PHE A 113 34.29 3.03 -1.21
N SER A 114 33.85 3.64 -2.31
CA SER A 114 32.66 3.19 -3.06
C SER A 114 32.82 1.73 -3.52
N CYS A 115 33.98 1.36 -4.07
CA CYS A 115 34.21 -0.01 -4.52
C CYS A 115 34.37 -1.01 -3.37
N MET A 116 35.05 -0.65 -2.28
CA MET A 116 35.33 -1.57 -1.17
C MET A 116 34.14 -1.77 -0.23
N VAL A 117 33.31 -0.74 -0.03
CA VAL A 117 32.19 -0.78 0.92
C VAL A 117 30.85 -0.78 0.19
N GLY A 118 30.67 0.12 -0.77
CA GLY A 118 29.39 0.27 -1.48
C GLY A 118 29.03 -0.96 -2.32
N LEU A 119 29.99 -1.50 -3.07
CA LEU A 119 29.74 -2.62 -3.97
C LEU A 119 29.37 -3.92 -3.23
N PRO A 120 30.07 -4.35 -2.15
CA PRO A 120 29.64 -5.51 -1.38
C PRO A 120 28.25 -5.35 -0.74
N VAL A 121 27.94 -4.17 -0.19
CA VAL A 121 26.63 -3.90 0.42
C VAL A 121 25.52 -3.97 -0.63
N PHE A 122 25.75 -3.40 -1.82
CA PHE A 122 24.81 -3.46 -2.92
C PHE A 122 24.59 -4.88 -3.46
N VAL A 123 25.67 -5.64 -3.64
CA VAL A 123 25.57 -7.05 -4.06
C VAL A 123 24.81 -7.87 -3.02
N ASN A 124 25.09 -7.69 -1.73
CA ASN A 124 24.36 -8.39 -0.67
C ASN A 124 22.86 -8.05 -0.69
N ALA A 125 22.51 -6.77 -0.81
CA ALA A 125 21.11 -6.35 -0.91
C ALA A 125 20.41 -6.94 -2.15
N MET A 126 21.11 -7.05 -3.29
CA MET A 126 20.59 -7.69 -4.50
C MET A 126 20.42 -9.20 -4.36
N LEU A 127 21.31 -9.89 -3.63
CA LEU A 127 21.18 -11.32 -3.36
C LEU A 127 19.97 -11.58 -2.45
N GLU A 128 19.79 -10.78 -1.41
CA GLU A 128 18.62 -10.85 -0.52
C GLU A 128 17.30 -10.57 -1.26
N TRP A 129 17.32 -9.68 -2.26
CA TRP A 129 16.15 -9.43 -3.12
C TRP A 129 15.78 -10.64 -3.97
N LYS A 130 16.77 -11.42 -4.43
CA LYS A 130 16.55 -12.60 -5.28
C LYS A 130 16.00 -13.79 -4.51
N GLU A 131 16.29 -13.89 -3.22
CA GLU A 131 15.90 -15.03 -2.38
C GLU A 131 14.43 -15.01 -1.93
N ILE A 132 13.60 -14.08 -2.41
CA ILE A 132 12.17 -14.05 -2.07
C ILE A 132 11.52 -15.35 -2.57
N PRO A 133 11.10 -16.27 -1.67
CA PRO A 133 10.23 -17.35 -2.08
C PRO A 133 8.89 -16.70 -2.39
N ILE A 134 8.55 -16.61 -3.67
CA ILE A 134 7.17 -16.39 -4.07
C ILE A 134 6.47 -17.69 -3.67
N ASP A 135 5.79 -17.66 -2.54
CA ASP A 135 4.99 -18.78 -2.10
C ASP A 135 3.91 -18.99 -3.19
N ASP A 136 4.03 -20.06 -3.97
CA ASP A 136 3.19 -20.37 -5.14
C ASP A 136 1.69 -20.43 -4.81
N SER A 137 1.34 -20.41 -3.52
CA SER A 137 -0.02 -20.33 -3.00
C SER A 137 -0.76 -19.03 -3.37
N ILE A 138 -0.07 -17.95 -3.76
CA ILE A 138 -0.71 -16.72 -4.25
C ILE A 138 -0.82 -16.72 -5.78
N SER A 139 0.13 -17.32 -6.48
CA SER A 139 0.14 -17.40 -7.95
C SER A 139 -0.85 -18.43 -8.50
N ALA A 140 -1.09 -19.54 -7.78
CA ALA A 140 -1.93 -20.62 -8.27
C ALA A 140 -3.45 -20.35 -8.13
N THR A 141 -3.86 -19.30 -7.42
CA THR A 141 -5.29 -18.94 -7.27
C THR A 141 -5.77 -17.85 -8.23
N HIS A 142 -4.90 -17.28 -9.06
CA HIS A 142 -5.31 -16.23 -10.01
C HIS A 142 -5.67 -16.77 -11.41
N ASP A 143 -5.37 -18.04 -11.71
CA ASP A 143 -5.46 -18.56 -13.08
C ASP A 143 -6.65 -19.48 -13.37
N LYS A 144 -7.52 -19.83 -12.40
CA LYS A 144 -8.57 -20.83 -12.69
C LYS A 144 -9.99 -20.69 -12.16
N ASP A 145 -10.34 -19.85 -11.20
CA ASP A 145 -11.72 -19.79 -10.72
C ASP A 145 -12.21 -18.34 -10.61
N GLU A 146 -13.42 -18.10 -11.12
CA GLU A 146 -14.19 -16.83 -11.22
C GLU A 146 -14.20 -16.15 -12.60
N ALA A 147 -14.51 -16.96 -13.62
CA ALA A 147 -15.18 -16.50 -14.85
C ALA A 147 -16.68 -16.92 -14.87
N ASP A 148 -17.28 -17.23 -13.72
CA ASP A 148 -18.69 -17.58 -13.61
C ASP A 148 -19.45 -16.50 -12.81
N GLU A 149 -20.30 -15.80 -13.56
CA GLU A 149 -21.58 -15.20 -13.16
C GLU A 149 -21.67 -14.58 -11.75
N ILE A 150 -21.34 -13.28 -11.66
CA ILE A 150 -22.10 -12.38 -10.80
C ILE A 150 -22.99 -11.55 -11.73
N GLU A 151 -24.19 -12.09 -11.97
CA GLU A 151 -25.34 -11.33 -12.45
C GLU A 151 -25.70 -10.33 -11.35
N SER A 152 -25.18 -9.11 -11.46
CA SER A 152 -25.47 -8.01 -10.53
C SER A 152 -26.75 -7.31 -10.98
N GLU A 153 -27.89 -7.70 -10.41
CA GLU A 153 -29.07 -6.83 -10.32
C GLU A 153 -28.86 -5.83 -9.17
N ASP A 154 -28.74 -4.57 -9.57
CA ASP A 154 -29.18 -3.30 -8.98
C ASP A 154 -28.74 -2.79 -7.58
N ASP A 155 -28.50 -1.46 -7.61
CA ASP A 155 -28.63 -0.43 -6.57
C ASP A 155 -27.59 -0.32 -5.44
N GLU A 156 -26.59 0.57 -5.61
CA GLU A 156 -26.71 2.00 -5.30
C GLU A 156 -25.38 2.72 -5.61
N VAL A 157 -25.45 3.68 -6.53
CA VAL A 157 -24.38 4.61 -6.86
C VAL A 157 -24.34 5.71 -5.80
N ILE A 158 -23.27 5.77 -5.01
CA ILE A 158 -22.92 6.98 -4.27
C ILE A 158 -21.90 7.74 -5.13
N GLU A 159 -22.42 8.61 -5.99
CA GLU A 159 -21.68 9.71 -6.61
C GLU A 159 -21.53 10.82 -5.55
N GLU A 160 -20.34 10.97 -4.98
CA GLU A 160 -19.98 12.24 -4.33
C GLU A 160 -19.53 13.20 -5.42
N GLU A 161 -20.48 14.01 -5.89
CA GLU A 161 -20.25 15.22 -6.68
C GLU A 161 -19.50 16.26 -5.82
N GLU A 162 -18.27 16.60 -6.19
CA GLU A 162 -17.71 17.94 -5.93
C GLU A 162 -16.94 18.44 -7.16
N GLU A 163 -17.67 18.92 -8.16
CA GLU A 163 -17.22 20.01 -9.01
C GLU A 163 -18.16 21.20 -8.82
N ASN A 164 -17.66 22.30 -8.26
CA ASN A 164 -18.15 23.60 -8.67
C ASN A 164 -17.00 24.61 -8.80
N ASN A 165 -16.75 24.86 -10.07
CA ASN A 165 -15.95 25.86 -10.71
C ASN A 165 -16.46 27.28 -10.40
N SER A 166 -15.57 28.24 -10.14
CA SER A 166 -15.80 29.64 -10.51
C SER A 166 -14.49 30.39 -10.68
N GLU A 167 -14.09 30.47 -11.94
CA GLU A 167 -13.21 31.46 -12.55
C GLU A 167 -13.83 32.88 -12.42
N SER A 168 -13.06 33.86 -11.91
CA SER A 168 -13.30 35.28 -12.24
C SER A 168 -12.10 36.19 -11.92
N GLU A 169 -11.57 36.77 -13.01
CA GLU A 169 -11.15 38.17 -13.18
C GLU A 169 -9.81 38.71 -12.63
N GLU A 170 -9.00 39.10 -13.62
CA GLU A 170 -8.01 40.17 -13.67
C GLU A 170 -8.25 41.36 -12.73
N LYS A 171 -7.17 41.86 -12.11
CA LYS A 171 -6.63 43.20 -12.40
C LYS A 171 -5.30 43.49 -11.69
N ASP A 172 -4.37 43.97 -12.50
CA ASP A 172 -3.37 45.02 -12.29
C ASP A 172 -3.08 45.50 -10.85
N GLU A 173 -1.81 45.49 -10.45
CA GLU A 173 -1.04 46.74 -10.38
C GLU A 173 0.46 46.50 -10.19
N ASN A 174 1.23 47.12 -11.09
CA ASN A 174 2.63 47.49 -10.93
C ASN A 174 2.93 48.01 -9.52
N ASN A 175 4.09 47.65 -8.96
CA ASN A 175 5.04 48.69 -8.54
C ASN A 175 6.47 48.18 -8.45
N ASN A 176 7.20 48.58 -9.49
CA ASN A 176 8.62 48.83 -9.56
C ASN A 176 9.03 49.88 -8.51
N VAL A 177 9.97 49.57 -7.61
CA VAL A 177 10.89 50.57 -7.05
C VAL A 177 12.31 49.97 -7.04
N LYS A 178 13.01 50.26 -8.14
CA LYS A 178 14.45 50.43 -8.22
C LYS A 178 14.84 51.77 -7.54
N VAL A 179 16.14 51.94 -7.28
CA VAL A 179 16.93 53.17 -6.95
C VAL A 179 17.48 53.11 -5.52
N GLU A 180 18.76 53.35 -5.21
CA GLU A 180 20.05 53.47 -5.90
C GLU A 180 21.13 53.45 -4.79
N GLU A 181 22.37 53.31 -5.22
CA GLU A 181 23.63 53.48 -4.48
C GLU A 181 23.69 54.69 -3.52
N LYS A 182 24.56 54.58 -2.51
CA LYS A 182 25.55 55.63 -2.27
C LYS A 182 26.82 55.07 -1.64
N GLU A 183 27.92 55.49 -2.25
CA GLU A 183 29.32 55.40 -1.84
C GLU A 183 29.56 56.02 -0.45
N GLU A 184 30.45 55.41 0.32
CA GLU A 184 31.68 56.01 0.87
C GLU A 184 32.67 54.92 1.33
#